data_AF-A0A3N5LKD2-F1
#
_entry.id   AF-A0A3N5LKD2-F1
#
_cell.length_a   1.000
_cell.length_b   1.000
_cell.length_c   1.000
_cell.angle_alpha   90.00
_cell.angle_beta   90.00
_cell.angle_gamma   90.00
#
_symmetry.space_group_name_H-M   'P 1'
#
loop_
_entity.id
_entity.type
_entity.pdbx_description
1 polymer ?
#
loop_
_entity_poly.entity_id
_entity_poly.type
_entity_poly.pdbx_seq_one_letter_code
_entity_poly.pdbx_strand_id
1 'polypeptide(L)'
;MRSYEPVIAFRAIGLDPGVGLESRVTARFDAMLEAGLVEEVKSLAGRMGRSASQAVGYKQLLPAVTGHAELPWARVEAIRATLGLAKRQRTFFRRDPRITWLPWQDEPATAAERVMEALEGAQAWTS
;
A
#
# COMPACT_ATOMS: atom_id res chain seq x y z
N MET A 1 -26.35 -4.91 -12.52
CA MET A 1 -25.08 -4.38 -13.06
C MET A 1 -24.77 -3.11 -12.27
N ARG A 2 -23.62 -2.98 -11.59
CA ARG A 2 -23.29 -1.73 -10.87
C ARG A 2 -23.08 -0.63 -11.92
N SER A 3 -23.88 0.43 -11.90
CA SER A 3 -23.60 1.62 -12.72
C SER A 3 -22.41 2.35 -12.09
N TYR A 4 -21.38 2.61 -12.88
CA TYR A 4 -20.20 3.37 -12.47
C TYR A 4 -20.35 4.84 -12.90
N GLU A 5 -21.55 5.40 -12.77
CA GLU A 5 -21.82 6.79 -13.11
C GLU A 5 -21.13 7.72 -12.11
N PRO A 6 -20.22 8.60 -12.57
CA PRO A 6 -19.50 9.48 -11.69
C PRO A 6 -20.34 10.72 -11.35
N VAL A 7 -20.40 11.09 -10.06
CA VAL A 7 -21.07 12.32 -9.61
C VAL A 7 -20.31 13.58 -10.04
N ILE A 8 -18.99 13.46 -10.18
CA ILE A 8 -18.09 14.52 -10.65
C ILE A 8 -17.20 13.97 -11.76
N ALA A 9 -16.87 14.80 -12.75
CA ALA A 9 -15.92 14.40 -13.77
C ALA A 9 -14.55 14.10 -13.15
N PHE A 10 -14.00 12.92 -13.42
CA PHE A 10 -12.66 12.57 -12.96
C PHE A 10 -11.91 11.71 -13.99
N ARG A 11 -10.59 11.71 -13.86
CA ARG A 11 -9.67 10.78 -14.51
C ARG A 11 -8.96 10.01 -13.40
N ALA A 12 -8.94 8.67 -13.49
CA ALA A 12 -8.30 7.83 -12.49
C ALA A 12 -7.16 7.03 -13.12
N ILE A 13 -5.97 7.14 -12.53
CA ILE A 13 -4.80 6.37 -12.90
C ILE A 13 -4.47 5.41 -11.75
N GLY A 14 -4.26 4.14 -12.08
CA GLY A 14 -3.79 3.12 -11.15
C GLY A 14 -2.37 2.69 -11.51
N LEU A 15 -1.48 2.58 -10.54
CA LEU A 15 -0.13 2.03 -10.75
C LEU A 15 -0.14 0.53 -10.43
N ASP A 16 0.12 -0.32 -11.42
CA ASP A 16 0.27 -1.75 -11.19
C ASP A 16 1.72 -2.05 -10.77
N PRO A 17 1.95 -2.50 -9.53
CA PRO A 17 3.30 -2.76 -9.03
C PRO A 17 4.00 -3.94 -9.73
N GLY A 18 3.29 -4.78 -10.47
CA GLY A 18 3.90 -5.91 -11.18
C GLY A 18 4.61 -6.92 -10.26
N VAL A 19 5.58 -7.64 -10.82
CA VAL A 19 6.29 -8.72 -10.12
C VAL A 19 7.25 -8.24 -9.02
N GLY A 20 7.73 -7.00 -9.09
CA GLY A 20 8.68 -6.43 -8.11
C GLY A 20 8.06 -5.98 -6.78
N LEU A 21 6.75 -6.17 -6.58
CA LEU A 21 6.04 -5.70 -5.39
C LEU A 21 6.64 -6.29 -4.09
N GLU A 22 6.92 -7.59 -4.08
CA GLU A 22 7.39 -8.28 -2.88
C GLU A 22 8.76 -7.77 -2.42
N SER A 23 9.69 -7.61 -3.37
CA SER A 23 11.02 -7.05 -3.10
C SER A 23 10.92 -5.62 -2.56
N ARG A 24 10.08 -4.77 -3.15
CA ARG A 24 9.89 -3.39 -2.68
C ARG A 24 9.23 -3.31 -1.30
N VAL A 25 8.24 -4.15 -1.02
CA VAL A 25 7.60 -4.21 0.31
C VAL A 25 8.61 -4.67 1.36
N THR A 26 9.41 -5.68 1.04
CA THR A 26 10.46 -6.19 1.94
C THR A 26 11.50 -5.13 2.24
N ALA A 27 12.10 -4.54 1.20
CA ALA A 27 13.10 -3.49 1.34
C ALA A 27 12.57 -2.27 2.10
N ARG A 28 11.32 -1.86 1.82
CA ARG A 28 10.67 -0.76 2.55
C ARG A 28 10.49 -1.09 4.02
N PHE A 29 10.05 -2.31 4.36
CA PHE A 29 9.85 -2.68 5.75
C PHE A 29 11.17 -2.77 6.52
N ASP A 30 12.23 -3.28 5.88
CA ASP A 30 13.58 -3.30 6.45
C ASP A 30 14.09 -1.89 6.73
N ALA A 31 13.96 -0.98 5.77
CA ALA A 31 14.30 0.42 5.95
C ALA A 31 13.49 1.08 7.10
N MET A 32 12.23 0.69 7.31
CA MET A 32 11.44 1.17 8.45
C MET A 32 11.98 0.64 9.79
N LEU A 33 12.41 -0.63 9.85
CA LEU A 33 13.04 -1.19 11.04
C LEU A 33 14.35 -0.45 11.36
N GLU A 34 15.21 -0.23 10.37
CA GLU A 34 16.46 0.54 10.50
C GLU A 34 16.20 1.98 10.94
N ALA A 35 15.10 2.58 10.50
CA ALA A 35 14.67 3.93 10.88
C ALA A 35 14.01 4.01 12.28
N GLY A 36 13.97 2.93 13.05
CA GLY A 36 13.49 2.93 14.44
C GLY A 36 12.00 2.62 14.61
N LEU A 37 11.38 1.89 13.68
CA LEU A 37 9.97 1.47 13.80
C LEU A 37 9.71 0.64 15.08
N VAL A 38 10.68 -0.16 15.53
CA VAL A 38 10.52 -0.99 16.74
C VAL A 38 10.38 -0.11 17.98
N GLU A 39 11.20 0.92 18.08
CA GLU A 39 11.23 1.92 19.14
C GLU A 39 9.93 2.72 19.14
N GLU A 40 9.46 3.12 17.96
CA GLU A 40 8.17 3.79 17.79
C GLU A 40 7.03 2.91 18.34
N VAL A 41 6.92 1.66 17.88
CA VAL A 41 5.87 0.72 18.32
C VAL A 41 5.95 0.48 19.83
N LYS A 42 7.17 0.34 20.38
CA LYS A 42 7.40 0.18 21.82
C LYS A 42 6.93 1.41 22.61
N SER A 43 7.20 2.62 22.12
CA SER A 43 6.77 3.86 22.78
C SER A 43 5.25 4.05 22.81
N LEU A 44 4.56 3.46 21.82
CA LEU A 44 3.11 3.54 21.65
C LEU A 44 2.37 2.34 22.26
N ALA A 45 3.07 1.28 22.66
CA ALA A 45 2.48 0.10 23.27
C ALA A 45 1.64 0.49 24.51
N GLY A 46 0.37 0.06 24.55
CA GLY A 46 -0.56 0.42 25.62
C GLY A 46 -1.16 1.83 25.55
N ARG A 47 -0.73 2.67 24.59
CA ARG A 47 -1.24 4.05 24.38
C ARG A 47 -1.99 4.21 23.04
N MET A 48 -1.93 3.22 22.16
CA MET A 48 -2.62 3.24 20.88
C MET A 48 -4.13 3.07 21.02
N GLY A 49 -4.89 3.86 20.25
CA GLY A 49 -6.31 3.61 20.02
C GLY A 49 -6.56 2.31 19.24
N ARG A 50 -7.80 1.82 19.27
CA ARG A 50 -8.20 0.54 18.62
C ARG A 50 -7.83 0.44 17.15
N SER A 51 -8.00 1.52 16.37
CA SER A 51 -7.68 1.49 14.94
C SER A 51 -6.17 1.49 14.67
N ALA A 52 -5.42 2.28 15.44
CA ALA A 52 -3.96 2.38 15.30
C ALA A 52 -3.27 1.05 15.60
N SER A 53 -3.70 0.34 16.64
CA SER A 53 -3.13 -0.97 17.00
C SER A 53 -3.44 -2.08 15.97
N GLN A 54 -4.43 -1.88 15.10
CA GLN A 54 -4.76 -2.80 14.01
C GLN A 54 -4.10 -2.46 12.67
N ALA A 55 -3.38 -1.34 12.60
CA ALA A 55 -2.64 -0.98 11.39
C ALA A 55 -1.59 -2.05 11.07
N VAL A 56 -1.42 -2.35 9.78
CA VAL A 56 -0.40 -3.28 9.30
C VAL A 56 0.99 -2.75 9.65
N GLY A 57 1.88 -3.62 10.12
CA GLY A 57 3.16 -3.26 10.72
C GLY A 57 3.03 -3.23 12.25
N TYR A 58 2.25 -2.30 12.80
CA TYR A 58 2.04 -2.17 14.24
C TYR A 58 1.45 -3.44 14.86
N LYS A 59 0.38 -3.98 14.25
CA LYS A 59 -0.28 -5.20 14.72
C LYS A 59 0.68 -6.38 14.83
N GLN A 60 1.62 -6.50 13.88
CA GLN A 60 2.58 -7.59 13.83
C GLN A 60 3.77 -7.38 14.76
N LEU A 61 4.21 -6.13 14.96
CA LEU A 61 5.33 -5.80 15.83
C LEU A 61 4.94 -5.72 17.32
N LEU A 62 3.67 -5.48 17.64
CA LEU A 62 3.17 -5.42 19.02
C LEU A 62 3.55 -6.66 19.87
N PRO A 63 3.31 -7.90 19.42
CA PRO A 63 3.77 -9.10 20.12
C PRO A 63 5.29 -9.12 20.34
N ALA A 64 6.10 -8.67 19.37
CA ALA A 64 7.55 -8.66 19.51
C ALA A 64 8.03 -7.67 20.57
N VAL A 65 7.49 -6.44 20.58
CA VAL A 65 7.90 -5.42 21.57
C VAL A 65 7.35 -5.68 22.98
N THR A 66 6.32 -6.53 23.10
CA THR A 66 5.73 -6.95 24.39
C THR A 66 6.27 -8.29 24.89
N GLY A 67 7.23 -8.91 24.18
CA GLY A 67 7.87 -10.17 24.59
C GLY A 67 7.08 -11.44 24.29
N HIS A 68 6.03 -11.37 23.46
CA HIS A 68 5.18 -12.51 23.09
C HIS A 68 5.59 -13.16 21.74
N ALA A 69 6.55 -12.58 21.01
CA ALA A 69 7.08 -13.13 19.76
C ALA A 69 8.51 -12.63 19.51
N GLU A 70 9.23 -13.27 18.58
CA GLU A 70 10.53 -12.79 18.13
C GLU A 70 10.39 -11.77 16.99
N LEU A 71 11.30 -10.78 16.95
CA LEU A 71 11.30 -9.74 15.90
C LEU A 71 11.42 -10.30 14.47
N PRO A 72 12.28 -11.30 14.17
CA PRO A 72 12.35 -11.89 12.84
C PRO A 72 11.03 -12.50 12.37
N TRP A 73 10.28 -13.14 13.28
CA TRP A 73 8.96 -13.68 12.98
C TRP A 73 7.93 -12.57 12.72
N ALA A 74 7.91 -11.53 13.58
CA ALA A 74 7.03 -10.38 13.42
C ALA A 74 7.26 -9.63 12.10
N ARG A 75 8.53 -9.53 11.67
CA ARG A 75 8.92 -8.97 10.37
C ARG A 75 8.30 -9.74 9.21
N VAL A 76 8.43 -11.07 9.20
CA VAL A 76 7.86 -11.93 8.14
C VAL A 76 6.35 -11.75 8.08
N GLU A 77 5.67 -11.75 9.22
CA GLU A 77 4.22 -11.56 9.28
C GLU A 77 3.80 -10.16 8.83
N ALA A 78 4.58 -9.11 9.13
CA ALA A 78 4.28 -7.75 8.69
C ALA A 78 4.39 -7.61 7.16
N ILE A 79 5.43 -8.20 6.56
CA ILE A 79 5.60 -8.25 5.10
C ILE A 79 4.44 -9.01 4.46
N ARG A 80 4.11 -10.20 4.97
CA ARG A 80 2.97 -11.00 4.49
C ARG A 80 1.65 -10.25 4.59
N ALA A 81 1.40 -9.59 5.72
CA ALA A 81 0.19 -8.80 5.92
C ALA A 81 0.11 -7.61 4.95
N THR A 82 1.23 -6.96 4.68
CA THR A 82 1.34 -5.85 3.71
C THR A 82 1.05 -6.33 2.28
N LEU A 83 1.60 -7.47 1.87
CA LEU A 83 1.31 -8.08 0.56
C LEU A 83 -0.16 -8.49 0.44
N GLY A 84 -0.74 -9.05 1.51
CA GLY A 84 -2.16 -9.37 1.58
C GLY A 84 -3.04 -8.12 1.44
N LEU A 85 -2.65 -7.00 2.06
CA LEU A 85 -3.33 -5.72 1.90
C LEU A 85 -3.23 -5.20 0.47
N ALA A 86 -2.03 -5.18 -0.12
CA ALA A 86 -1.81 -4.76 -1.49
C ALA A 86 -2.63 -5.61 -2.48
N LYS A 87 -2.71 -6.93 -2.28
CA LYS A 87 -3.56 -7.82 -3.07
C LYS A 87 -5.04 -7.42 -2.97
N ARG A 88 -5.55 -7.15 -1.77
CA ARG A 88 -6.95 -6.71 -1.58
C ARG A 88 -7.22 -5.36 -2.26
N GLN A 89 -6.29 -4.41 -2.16
CA GLN A 89 -6.39 -3.11 -2.86
C GLN A 89 -6.46 -3.32 -4.37
N ARG A 90 -5.54 -4.12 -4.95
CA ARG A 90 -5.56 -4.44 -6.39
C ARG A 90 -6.87 -5.09 -6.82
N THR A 91 -7.36 -6.08 -6.09
CA THR A 91 -8.66 -6.72 -6.38
C THR A 91 -9.83 -5.74 -6.30
N PHE A 92 -9.81 -4.82 -5.34
CA PHE A 92 -10.86 -3.82 -5.20
C PHE A 92 -10.87 -2.85 -6.37
N PHE A 93 -9.72 -2.24 -6.70
CA PHE A 93 -9.61 -1.23 -7.75
C PHE A 93 -9.75 -1.81 -9.16
N ARG A 94 -9.28 -3.05 -9.43
CA ARG A 94 -9.43 -3.69 -10.75
C ARG A 94 -10.89 -3.90 -11.18
N ARG A 95 -11.85 -3.80 -10.25
CA ARG A 95 -13.28 -3.88 -10.56
C ARG A 95 -13.85 -2.60 -11.15
N ASP A 96 -13.13 -1.48 -11.04
CA ASP A 96 -13.55 -0.20 -11.57
C ASP A 96 -12.96 -0.01 -12.98
N PRO A 97 -13.79 -0.08 -14.04
CA PRO A 97 -13.33 0.04 -15.42
C PRO A 97 -12.84 1.45 -15.77
N ARG A 98 -13.07 2.43 -14.88
CA ARG A 98 -12.70 3.84 -15.09
C ARG A 98 -11.24 4.13 -14.79
N ILE A 99 -10.53 3.16 -14.21
CA ILE A 99 -9.13 3.29 -13.85
C ILE A 99 -8.25 2.87 -15.03
N THR A 100 -7.48 3.81 -15.55
CA THR A 100 -6.41 3.52 -16.51
C THR A 100 -5.19 3.00 -15.74
N TRP A 101 -4.76 1.78 -16.04
CA TRP A 101 -3.63 1.14 -15.35
C TRP A 101 -2.31 1.39 -16.08
N LEU A 102 -1.31 1.87 -15.35
CA LEU A 102 0.05 2.04 -15.82
C LEU A 102 0.99 1.07 -15.07
N PRO A 103 1.98 0.47 -15.75
CA PRO A 103 2.99 -0.33 -15.06
C PRO A 103 3.88 0.56 -14.19
N TRP A 104 4.21 0.08 -12.99
CA TRP A 104 5.15 0.74 -12.08
C TRP A 104 6.47 1.09 -12.76
N GLN A 105 7.00 2.27 -12.44
CA GLN A 105 8.32 2.74 -12.86
C GLN A 105 9.11 3.14 -11.62
N ASP A 106 10.34 2.65 -11.51
CA ASP A 106 11.22 2.97 -10.38
C ASP A 106 11.84 4.37 -10.50
N GLU A 107 11.93 4.92 -11.71
CA GLU A 107 12.40 6.28 -11.95
C GLU A 107 11.25 7.30 -11.86
N PRO A 108 11.27 8.24 -10.89
CA PRO A 108 10.15 9.15 -10.67
C PRO A 108 9.83 10.08 -11.84
N ALA A 109 10.85 10.53 -12.59
CA ALA A 109 10.66 11.40 -13.75
C ALA A 109 9.88 10.65 -14.85
N THR A 110 10.36 9.47 -15.23
CA THR A 110 9.68 8.57 -16.18
C THR A 110 8.28 8.18 -15.72
N ALA A 111 8.08 7.94 -14.41
CA ALA A 111 6.76 7.67 -13.85
C ALA A 111 5.80 8.86 -14.04
N ALA A 112 6.27 10.07 -13.73
CA ALA A 112 5.49 11.30 -13.83
C ALA A 112 5.10 11.60 -15.27
N GLU A 113 6.05 11.49 -16.22
CA GLU A 113 5.79 11.69 -17.65
C GLU A 113 4.68 10.76 -18.17
N ARG A 114 4.76 9.46 -17.85
CA ARG A 114 3.74 8.48 -18.24
C ARG A 114 2.37 8.77 -17.64
N VAL A 115 2.33 9.23 -16.37
CA VAL A 115 1.08 9.61 -15.72
C VAL A 115 0.48 10.83 -16.42
N MET A 116 1.29 11.83 -16.77
CA MET A 116 0.83 13.03 -17.48
C MET A 116 0.29 12.69 -18.87
N GLU A 117 1.01 11.88 -19.65
CA GLU A 117 0.57 11.42 -20.97
C GLU A 117 -0.75 10.63 -20.87
N ALA A 118 -0.84 9.70 -19.92
CA ALA A 118 -2.06 8.93 -19.69
C ALA A 118 -3.22 9.81 -19.22
N LEU A 119 -2.94 10.84 -18.41
CA LEU A 119 -3.94 11.81 -17.99
C LEU A 119 -4.44 12.58 -19.19
N GLU A 120 -3.59 13.09 -20.09
CA GLU A 120 -3.99 13.86 -21.27
C GLU A 120 -4.85 13.03 -22.24
N GLY A 121 -4.44 11.79 -22.51
CA GLY A 121 -5.14 10.87 -23.42
C GLY A 121 -6.38 10.19 -22.84
N ALA A 122 -6.55 10.16 -21.50
CA ALA A 122 -7.71 9.53 -20.88
C ALA A 122 -8.98 10.38 -21.07
N GLN A 123 -10.03 9.78 -21.65
CA GLN A 123 -11.34 10.42 -21.66
C GLN A 123 -11.85 10.62 -20.23
N ALA A 124 -12.33 11.83 -19.92
CA ALA A 124 -12.94 12.08 -18.62
C ALA A 124 -14.25 11.29 -18.51
N TRP A 125 -14.40 10.51 -17.45
CA TRP A 125 -15.67 9.86 -17.18
C TRP A 125 -16.65 10.92 -16.70
N THR A 126 -17.73 11.12 -17.47
CA THR A 126 -18.83 12.03 -17.20
C THR A 126 -20.12 11.22 -17.09
N SER A 127 -21.10 11.70 -16.33
CA SER A 127 -22.40 11.05 -16.15
C SER A 127 -23.20 11.00 -17.45
#